data_AF-A0A2G6P8G3-F1
#
_entry.id   AF-A0A2G6P8G3-F1
#
_cell.length_a   1.000
_cell.length_b   1.000
_cell.length_c   1.000
_cell.angle_alpha   90.00
_cell.angle_beta   90.00
_cell.angle_gamma   90.00
#
_symmetry.space_group_name_H-M   'P 1'
#
loop_
_entity.id
_entity.type
_entity.pdbx_description
1 polymer ?
#
loop_
_entity_poly.entity_id
_entity_poly.type
_entity_poly.pdbx_seq_one_letter_code
_entity_poly.pdbx_strand_id
1 'polypeptide(L)'
;MGESSPKLIQTIDNQHLALFAQRLRDWLLTESIQDVEETGASPQVSANLFTESRAKALLKATNAVDDATLHDFARLVEQETAVRLALHDITNNSGLADKDEVQTLAAVTNQSSSKDQQSSIAWLSLSMAAFAWKSGYPLNQLDPATPPETYSPAGQAVKRTAHFLRQQIQRSATERDKLARQLSYNEAIATDTTPNLDSLQAAEVQPPLPPYYRPPVPVNYPEMSNETVSISQDEPTPELEPDPFPPVTASRNAAITITEADLDPGPLPNNVTRMPAIRVTTDQVYQSTPSSSAPSNQVVTPGSGSQAYTNFTESVRQTFGRKEPMGTTKLRVLVQEYPDGPGLYGLQVRVTCQGIKSYVAGTTNRDGKLLCELPVRLNSGLTYDVDVTWPREMNSEIERKSITLNADRTEFNLPFYRKINRSDK
;
A
#
# COMPACT_ATOMS: atom_id res chain seq x y z
N MET A 1 1.35 16.80 6.60
CA MET A 1 0.42 16.04 5.74
C MET A 1 -0.93 16.74 5.85
N GLY A 2 -1.50 17.17 4.73
CA GLY A 2 -2.69 18.02 4.73
C GLY A 2 -3.93 17.22 5.16
N GLU A 3 -4.56 17.64 6.26
CA GLU A 3 -5.83 17.07 6.71
C GLU A 3 -7.01 17.45 5.79
N SER A 4 -6.79 18.35 4.84
CA SER A 4 -7.82 18.90 3.95
C SER A 4 -8.29 17.89 2.89
N SER A 5 -7.38 17.06 2.35
CA SER A 5 -7.72 16.07 1.32
C SER A 5 -8.68 14.97 1.79
N PRO A 6 -8.46 14.30 2.94
CA PRO A 6 -9.43 13.30 3.41
C PRO A 6 -10.79 13.94 3.73
N LYS A 7 -10.82 15.15 4.31
CA LYS A 7 -12.07 15.88 4.62
C LYS A 7 -12.84 16.22 3.34
N LEU A 8 -12.16 16.71 2.30
CA LEU A 8 -12.77 16.99 1.00
C LEU A 8 -13.42 15.73 0.42
N ILE A 9 -12.68 14.63 0.35
CA ILE A 9 -13.20 13.39 -0.27
C ILE A 9 -14.31 12.74 0.55
N GLN A 10 -14.29 12.86 1.88
CA GLN A 10 -15.36 12.38 2.77
C GLN A 10 -16.68 13.12 2.57
N THR A 11 -16.65 14.37 2.10
CA THR A 11 -17.87 15.16 1.83
C THR A 11 -18.58 14.74 0.54
N ILE A 12 -17.91 13.98 -0.35
CA ILE A 12 -18.44 13.62 -1.66
C ILE A 12 -19.05 12.21 -1.63
N ASP A 13 -20.32 12.13 -2.02
CA ASP A 13 -21.05 10.86 -2.14
C ASP A 13 -20.47 9.97 -3.25
N ASN A 14 -20.59 8.65 -3.09
CA ASN A 14 -20.09 7.66 -4.07
C ASN A 14 -20.59 7.97 -5.50
N GLN A 15 -21.85 8.37 -5.61
CA GLN A 15 -22.52 8.62 -6.87
C GLN A 15 -21.99 9.88 -7.59
N HIS A 16 -21.40 10.82 -6.83
CA HIS A 16 -20.90 12.09 -7.35
C HIS A 16 -19.39 12.12 -7.56
N LEU A 17 -18.65 11.07 -7.16
CA LEU A 17 -17.20 10.99 -7.33
C LEU A 17 -16.75 11.14 -8.79
N ALA A 18 -17.44 10.46 -9.72
CA ALA A 18 -17.10 10.52 -11.14
C ALA A 18 -17.35 11.91 -11.73
N LEU A 19 -18.45 12.53 -11.33
CA LEU A 19 -18.83 13.88 -11.76
C LEU A 19 -17.85 14.91 -11.20
N PHE A 20 -17.43 14.76 -9.94
CA PHE A 20 -16.41 15.61 -9.33
C PHE A 20 -15.07 15.48 -10.05
N ALA A 21 -14.64 14.26 -10.38
CA ALA A 21 -13.39 14.02 -11.11
C ALA A 21 -13.36 14.75 -12.47
N GLN A 22 -14.49 14.78 -13.17
CA GLN A 22 -14.62 15.50 -14.44
C GLN A 22 -14.61 17.01 -14.26
N ARG A 23 -15.41 17.52 -13.32
CA ARG A 23 -15.40 18.97 -13.02
C ARG A 23 -14.03 19.46 -12.58
N LEU A 24 -13.31 18.65 -11.79
CA LEU A 24 -11.94 18.94 -11.39
C LEU A 24 -10.99 18.97 -12.60
N ARG A 25 -11.12 18.02 -13.53
CA ARG A 25 -10.36 18.02 -14.79
C ARG A 25 -10.67 19.27 -15.60
N ASP A 26 -11.94 19.58 -15.81
CA ASP A 26 -12.36 20.69 -16.64
C ASP A 26 -11.91 22.02 -16.05
N TRP A 27 -12.04 22.20 -14.73
CA TRP A 27 -11.50 23.36 -14.02
C TRP A 27 -9.98 23.47 -14.19
N LEU A 28 -9.22 22.38 -14.05
CA LEU A 28 -7.77 22.38 -14.27
C LEU A 28 -7.40 22.76 -15.71
N LEU A 29 -8.19 22.33 -16.70
CA LEU A 29 -7.97 22.69 -18.09
C LEU A 29 -8.28 24.18 -18.33
N THR A 30 -9.36 24.70 -17.76
CA THR A 30 -9.72 26.13 -17.86
C THR A 30 -8.69 27.02 -17.17
N GLU A 31 -8.25 26.68 -15.96
CA GLU A 31 -7.19 27.39 -15.24
C GLU A 31 -5.92 27.48 -16.09
N SER A 32 -5.51 26.36 -16.71
CA SER A 32 -4.31 26.33 -17.55
C SER A 32 -4.42 27.17 -18.84
N ILE A 33 -5.64 27.50 -19.27
CA ILE A 33 -5.89 28.38 -20.43
C ILE A 33 -5.83 29.85 -19.99
N GLN A 34 -6.37 30.19 -18.81
CA GLN A 34 -6.35 31.56 -18.29
C GLN A 34 -4.93 32.07 -18.04
N ASP A 35 -4.04 31.24 -17.49
CA ASP A 35 -2.61 31.56 -17.32
C ASP A 35 -1.93 31.94 -18.67
N VAL A 36 -2.40 31.39 -19.79
CA VAL A 36 -1.85 31.61 -21.13
C VAL A 36 -2.41 32.89 -21.77
N GLU A 37 -3.69 33.21 -21.53
CA GLU A 37 -4.32 34.45 -22.01
C GLU A 37 -3.74 35.70 -21.32
N GLU A 38 -3.42 35.63 -20.02
CA GLU A 38 -2.71 36.70 -19.31
C GLU A 38 -1.28 36.93 -19.84
N THR A 39 -0.66 35.91 -20.43
CA THR A 39 0.70 35.98 -21.00
C THR A 39 0.72 36.44 -22.48
N GLY A 40 -0.44 36.82 -23.04
CA GLY A 40 -0.54 37.46 -24.36
C GLY A 40 -0.43 36.52 -25.58
N ALA A 41 -0.65 35.21 -25.41
CA ALA A 41 -0.61 34.25 -26.50
C ALA A 41 -1.95 34.16 -27.28
N SER A 42 -1.85 33.96 -28.60
CA SER A 42 -2.97 34.04 -29.55
C SER A 42 -4.15 33.06 -29.30
N PRO A 43 -5.38 33.40 -29.75
CA PRO A 43 -6.62 32.66 -29.49
C PRO A 43 -6.73 31.26 -30.14
N GLN A 44 -5.69 30.76 -30.81
CA GLN A 44 -5.66 29.38 -31.33
C GLN A 44 -5.25 28.34 -30.27
N VAL A 45 -4.73 28.77 -29.12
CA VAL A 45 -4.32 27.87 -28.03
C VAL A 45 -5.52 27.27 -27.31
N SER A 46 -6.64 27.99 -27.22
CA SER A 46 -7.89 27.57 -26.57
C SER A 46 -8.57 26.37 -27.25
N ALA A 47 -8.17 26.04 -28.49
CA ALA A 47 -8.74 24.94 -29.27
C ALA A 47 -8.08 23.57 -28.99
N ASN A 48 -6.89 23.53 -28.38
CA ASN A 48 -6.15 22.29 -28.13
C ASN A 48 -6.25 21.85 -26.67
N LEU A 49 -7.48 21.56 -26.21
CA LEU A 49 -7.73 20.96 -24.91
C LEU A 49 -6.90 19.67 -24.74
N PHE A 50 -6.25 19.53 -23.59
CA PHE A 50 -5.43 18.35 -23.30
C PHE A 50 -6.32 17.10 -23.13
N THR A 51 -6.20 16.16 -24.07
CA THR A 51 -7.04 14.96 -24.16
C THR A 51 -6.42 13.74 -23.47
N GLU A 52 -7.25 12.73 -23.18
CA GLU A 52 -6.80 11.43 -22.65
C GLU A 52 -5.81 10.73 -23.59
N SER A 53 -6.07 10.78 -24.90
CA SER A 53 -5.19 10.21 -25.93
C SER A 53 -3.83 10.90 -25.96
N ARG A 54 -3.79 12.23 -25.78
CA ARG A 54 -2.55 13.00 -25.70
C ARG A 54 -1.76 12.65 -24.44
N ALA A 55 -2.43 12.52 -23.29
CA ALA A 55 -1.81 12.05 -22.06
C ALA A 55 -1.18 10.65 -22.21
N LYS A 56 -1.92 9.72 -22.82
CA LYS A 56 -1.44 8.36 -23.11
C LYS A 56 -0.24 8.37 -24.06
N ALA A 57 -0.32 9.13 -25.16
CA ALA A 57 0.76 9.24 -26.13
C ALA A 57 2.04 9.80 -25.49
N LEU A 58 1.91 10.76 -24.58
CA LEU A 58 3.04 11.39 -23.90
C LEU A 58 3.71 10.44 -22.89
N LEU A 59 2.91 9.71 -22.09
CA LEU A 59 3.43 8.69 -21.18
C LEU A 59 4.19 7.58 -21.94
N LYS A 60 3.73 7.23 -23.14
CA LYS A 60 4.43 6.31 -24.04
C LYS A 60 5.70 6.91 -24.63
N ALA A 61 5.63 8.13 -25.16
CA ALA A 61 6.77 8.80 -25.81
C ALA A 61 7.95 9.00 -24.85
N THR A 62 7.66 9.25 -23.57
CA THR A 62 8.66 9.38 -22.50
C THR A 62 9.13 8.05 -21.92
N ASN A 63 8.60 6.92 -22.41
CA ASN A 63 8.83 5.57 -21.89
C ASN A 63 8.61 5.49 -20.37
N ALA A 64 7.69 6.30 -19.85
CA ALA A 64 7.47 6.47 -18.43
C ALA A 64 6.55 5.38 -17.87
N VAL A 65 5.70 4.77 -18.70
CA VAL A 65 4.66 3.78 -18.32
C VAL A 65 4.48 2.78 -19.47
N ASP A 66 4.38 1.49 -19.13
CA ASP A 66 4.18 0.40 -20.10
C ASP A 66 2.67 0.18 -20.39
N ASP A 67 2.34 -0.42 -21.53
CA ASP A 67 0.94 -0.71 -21.89
C ASP A 67 0.21 -1.61 -20.87
N ALA A 68 0.93 -2.56 -20.27
CA ALA A 68 0.39 -3.41 -19.21
C ALA A 68 -0.06 -2.58 -18.00
N THR A 69 0.78 -1.64 -17.55
CA THR A 69 0.43 -0.77 -16.41
C THR A 69 -0.73 0.17 -16.71
N LEU A 70 -0.88 0.64 -17.95
CA LEU A 70 -2.05 1.43 -18.35
C LEU A 70 -3.33 0.60 -18.32
N HIS A 71 -3.27 -0.67 -18.77
CA HIS A 71 -4.39 -1.59 -18.76
C HIS A 71 -4.80 -1.99 -17.34
N ASP A 72 -3.82 -2.35 -16.49
CA ASP A 72 -4.05 -2.70 -15.09
C ASP A 72 -4.67 -1.52 -14.32
N PHE A 73 -4.20 -0.31 -14.58
CA PHE A 73 -4.79 0.89 -13.99
C PHE A 73 -6.23 1.11 -14.48
N ALA A 74 -6.50 1.00 -15.79
CA ALA A 74 -7.85 1.15 -16.32
C ALA A 74 -8.84 0.19 -15.63
N ARG A 75 -8.44 -1.09 -15.49
CA ARG A 75 -9.23 -2.11 -14.78
C ARG A 75 -9.39 -1.82 -13.28
N LEU A 76 -8.36 -1.28 -12.64
CA LEU A 76 -8.40 -0.94 -11.22
C LEU A 76 -9.42 0.15 -10.94
N VAL A 77 -9.53 1.15 -11.81
CA VAL A 77 -10.39 2.31 -11.60
C VAL A 77 -11.87 2.07 -11.97
N GLU A 78 -12.20 0.89 -12.50
CA GLU A 78 -13.59 0.41 -12.55
C GLU A 78 -14.18 0.16 -11.15
N GLN A 79 -13.32 -0.02 -10.13
CA GLN A 79 -13.74 -0.22 -8.75
C GLN A 79 -14.00 1.12 -8.06
N GLU A 80 -15.18 1.30 -7.46
CA GLU A 80 -15.54 2.54 -6.75
C GLU A 80 -14.57 2.90 -5.62
N THR A 81 -14.09 1.89 -4.87
CA THR A 81 -13.13 2.09 -3.79
C THR A 81 -11.79 2.64 -4.30
N ALA A 82 -11.40 2.24 -5.51
CA ALA A 82 -10.20 2.71 -6.16
C ALA A 82 -10.36 4.13 -6.72
N VAL A 83 -11.54 4.48 -7.26
CA VAL A 83 -11.87 5.84 -7.71
C VAL A 83 -11.70 6.84 -6.56
N ARG A 84 -12.31 6.56 -5.40
CA ARG A 84 -12.20 7.43 -4.22
C ARG A 84 -10.75 7.61 -3.77
N LEU A 85 -10.00 6.52 -3.72
CA LEU A 85 -8.60 6.53 -3.31
C LEU A 85 -7.71 7.28 -4.30
N ALA A 86 -7.94 7.08 -5.60
CA ALA A 86 -7.21 7.76 -6.66
C ALA A 86 -7.44 9.28 -6.61
N LEU A 87 -8.68 9.74 -6.38
CA LEU A 87 -8.99 11.17 -6.20
C LEU A 87 -8.34 11.75 -4.95
N HIS A 88 -8.37 11.03 -3.83
CA HIS A 88 -7.65 11.42 -2.62
C HIS A 88 -6.15 11.58 -2.90
N ASP A 89 -5.52 10.58 -3.52
CA ASP A 89 -4.09 10.62 -3.79
C ASP A 89 -3.72 11.70 -4.82
N ILE A 90 -4.55 11.96 -5.83
CA ILE A 90 -4.34 13.07 -6.77
C ILE A 90 -4.42 14.41 -6.02
N THR A 91 -5.49 14.65 -5.25
CA THR A 91 -5.70 15.93 -4.56
C THR A 91 -4.65 16.19 -3.47
N ASN A 92 -4.25 15.16 -2.74
CA ASN A 92 -3.20 15.25 -1.72
C ASN A 92 -1.81 15.45 -2.33
N ASN A 93 -1.46 14.68 -3.38
CA ASN A 93 -0.14 14.80 -3.99
C ASN A 93 0.02 16.07 -4.83
N SER A 94 -1.06 16.60 -5.40
CA SER A 94 -1.06 17.89 -6.14
C SER A 94 -1.12 19.11 -5.21
N GLY A 95 -1.64 18.96 -3.99
CA GLY A 95 -1.94 20.09 -3.10
C GLY A 95 -3.24 20.82 -3.43
N LEU A 96 -4.06 20.27 -4.33
CA LEU A 96 -5.35 20.85 -4.73
C LEU A 96 -6.38 20.86 -3.60
N ALA A 97 -6.23 20.00 -2.59
CA ALA A 97 -7.16 19.92 -1.47
C ALA A 97 -7.21 21.18 -0.60
N ASP A 98 -6.15 21.99 -0.60
CA ASP A 98 -6.06 23.22 0.19
C ASP A 98 -6.66 24.44 -0.54
N LYS A 99 -7.09 24.30 -1.80
CA LYS A 99 -7.71 25.38 -2.57
C LYS A 99 -9.21 25.48 -2.29
N ASP A 100 -9.67 26.68 -1.94
CA ASP A 100 -11.09 26.97 -1.67
C ASP A 100 -11.98 26.69 -2.89
N GLU A 101 -11.50 26.97 -4.11
CA GLU A 101 -12.23 26.69 -5.36
C GLU A 101 -12.51 25.19 -5.57
N VAL A 102 -11.59 24.33 -5.14
CA VAL A 102 -11.78 22.87 -5.23
C VAL A 102 -12.81 22.40 -4.20
N GLN A 103 -12.87 23.06 -3.03
CA GLN A 103 -13.89 22.81 -2.03
C GLN A 103 -15.28 23.28 -2.48
N THR A 104 -15.38 24.43 -3.14
CA THR A 104 -16.66 24.90 -3.72
C THR A 104 -17.11 24.01 -4.86
N LEU A 105 -16.19 23.53 -5.71
CA LEU A 105 -16.50 22.54 -6.75
C LEU A 105 -17.06 21.23 -6.17
N ALA A 106 -16.51 20.74 -5.06
CA ALA A 106 -17.05 19.57 -4.37
C ALA A 106 -18.47 19.82 -3.85
N ALA A 107 -18.73 20.97 -3.22
CA ALA A 107 -20.06 21.34 -2.72
C ALA A 107 -21.10 21.45 -3.84
N VAL A 108 -20.76 22.09 -4.96
CA VAL A 108 -21.64 22.22 -6.14
C VAL A 108 -21.89 20.85 -6.80
N THR A 109 -20.92 19.94 -6.73
CA THR A 109 -21.05 18.57 -7.23
C THR A 109 -22.09 17.78 -6.44
N ASN A 110 -22.09 17.87 -5.12
CA ASN A 110 -23.08 17.19 -4.28
C ASN A 110 -24.52 17.70 -4.52
N GLN A 111 -24.68 18.96 -4.92
CA GLN A 111 -25.99 19.55 -5.23
C GLN A 111 -26.50 19.19 -6.65
N SER A 112 -25.68 18.55 -7.47
CA SER A 112 -26.02 18.22 -8.85
C SER A 112 -26.85 16.94 -8.93
N SER A 113 -27.83 16.94 -9.83
CA SER A 113 -28.70 15.78 -10.06
C SER A 113 -27.92 14.59 -10.64
N SER A 114 -28.21 13.39 -10.15
CA SER A 114 -27.56 12.12 -10.52
C SER A 114 -27.76 11.67 -11.97
N LYS A 115 -28.50 12.42 -12.80
CA LYS A 115 -28.72 12.08 -14.21
C LYS A 115 -27.50 12.34 -15.12
N ASP A 116 -26.51 13.10 -14.66
CA ASP A 116 -25.28 13.42 -15.41
C ASP A 116 -24.15 12.38 -15.21
N GLN A 117 -24.45 11.21 -14.63
CA GLN A 117 -23.45 10.27 -14.08
C GLN A 117 -22.77 9.30 -15.08
N GLN A 118 -23.10 9.34 -16.37
CA GLN A 118 -22.71 8.27 -17.30
C GLN A 118 -21.38 8.49 -18.03
N SER A 119 -20.61 9.50 -17.64
CA SER A 119 -19.40 9.90 -18.36
C SER A 119 -18.17 9.18 -17.76
N SER A 120 -17.41 8.49 -18.62
CA SER A 120 -16.15 7.84 -18.24
C SER A 120 -15.11 8.89 -17.84
N ILE A 121 -14.47 8.74 -16.69
CA ILE A 121 -13.46 9.68 -16.19
C ILE A 121 -12.17 9.53 -17.00
N ALA A 122 -11.67 10.64 -17.52
CA ALA A 122 -10.40 10.72 -18.25
C ALA A 122 -9.22 10.84 -17.25
N TRP A 123 -8.80 9.70 -16.68
CA TRP A 123 -7.86 9.67 -15.55
C TRP A 123 -6.43 10.09 -15.90
N LEU A 124 -5.92 9.72 -17.07
CA LEU A 124 -4.56 10.08 -17.47
C LEU A 124 -4.45 11.58 -17.70
N SER A 125 -5.47 12.18 -18.32
CA SER A 125 -5.53 13.63 -18.50
C SER A 125 -5.74 14.37 -17.18
N LEU A 126 -6.63 13.90 -16.28
CA LEU A 126 -6.82 14.48 -14.95
C LEU A 126 -5.53 14.43 -14.12
N SER A 127 -4.89 13.26 -14.02
CA SER A 127 -3.66 13.10 -13.23
C SER A 127 -2.52 13.94 -13.79
N MET A 128 -2.33 13.95 -15.11
CA MET A 128 -1.33 14.81 -15.75
C MET A 128 -1.62 16.29 -15.51
N ALA A 129 -2.89 16.72 -15.61
CA ALA A 129 -3.28 18.10 -15.36
C ALA A 129 -3.00 18.53 -13.92
N ALA A 130 -3.33 17.68 -12.94
CA ALA A 130 -3.07 17.98 -11.53
C ALA A 130 -1.57 18.09 -11.21
N PHE A 131 -0.73 17.22 -11.80
CA PHE A 131 0.72 17.28 -11.58
C PHE A 131 1.41 18.38 -12.39
N ALA A 132 0.91 18.71 -13.58
CA ALA A 132 1.35 19.86 -14.38
C ALA A 132 1.04 21.17 -13.63
N TRP A 133 -0.17 21.29 -13.08
CA TRP A 133 -0.59 22.41 -12.23
C TRP A 133 0.34 22.57 -11.02
N LYS A 134 0.64 21.48 -10.29
CA LYS A 134 1.61 21.52 -9.17
C LYS A 134 3.02 21.96 -9.61
N SER A 135 3.44 21.61 -10.82
CA SER A 135 4.74 22.03 -11.36
C SER A 135 4.73 23.45 -11.95
N GLY A 136 3.57 24.12 -12.02
CA GLY A 136 3.41 25.42 -12.67
C GLY A 136 3.70 25.37 -14.18
N TYR A 137 3.42 24.24 -14.84
CA TYR A 137 3.70 24.07 -16.27
C TYR A 137 2.41 24.05 -17.09
N PRO A 138 2.30 24.85 -18.17
CA PRO A 138 1.10 24.93 -18.98
C PRO A 138 0.87 23.64 -19.79
N LEU A 139 -0.33 23.07 -19.63
CA LEU A 139 -0.73 21.81 -20.27
C LEU A 139 -0.67 21.85 -21.81
N ASN A 140 -0.90 23.03 -22.41
CA ASN A 140 -0.93 23.20 -23.86
C ASN A 140 0.45 22.97 -24.51
N GLN A 141 1.52 23.21 -23.76
CA GLN A 141 2.91 23.01 -24.21
C GLN A 141 3.37 21.55 -24.10
N LEU A 142 2.58 20.65 -23.50
CA LEU A 142 2.91 19.23 -23.40
C LEU A 142 2.57 18.51 -24.71
N ASP A 143 3.49 18.47 -25.66
CA ASP A 143 3.32 17.78 -26.94
C ASP A 143 3.98 16.38 -26.93
N PRO A 144 3.24 15.29 -27.22
CA PRO A 144 3.84 13.96 -27.35
C PRO A 144 4.87 13.84 -28.48
N ALA A 145 4.82 14.69 -29.52
CA ALA A 145 5.80 14.66 -30.61
C ALA A 145 7.18 15.20 -30.19
N THR A 146 7.21 16.04 -29.16
CA THR A 146 8.44 16.60 -28.58
C THR A 146 8.47 16.27 -27.07
N PRO A 147 8.85 15.03 -26.70
CA PRO A 147 8.79 14.60 -25.32
C PRO A 147 9.66 15.48 -24.42
N PRO A 148 9.16 15.90 -23.25
CA PRO A 148 9.89 16.81 -22.37
C PRO A 148 11.12 16.13 -21.77
N GLU A 149 12.17 16.91 -21.52
CA GLU A 149 13.36 16.43 -20.82
C GLU A 149 13.03 15.92 -19.41
N THR A 150 13.69 14.84 -18.97
CA THR A 150 13.38 14.14 -17.71
C THR A 150 13.43 15.04 -16.47
N TYR A 151 14.31 16.05 -16.47
CA TYR A 151 14.50 16.95 -15.33
C TYR A 151 13.78 18.29 -15.47
N SER A 152 13.14 18.56 -16.61
CA SER A 152 12.28 19.74 -16.81
C SER A 152 11.02 19.66 -15.93
N PRO A 153 10.41 20.79 -15.51
CA PRO A 153 9.12 20.78 -14.82
C PRO A 153 8.06 19.92 -15.52
N ALA A 154 8.01 19.96 -16.85
CA ALA A 154 7.17 19.10 -17.66
C ALA A 154 7.51 17.61 -17.48
N GLY A 155 8.79 17.23 -17.58
CA GLY A 155 9.22 15.84 -17.36
C GLY A 155 8.97 15.35 -15.93
N GLN A 156 9.05 16.23 -14.94
CA GLN A 156 8.70 15.92 -13.56
C GLN A 156 7.19 15.68 -13.39
N ALA A 157 6.33 16.44 -14.07
CA ALA A 157 4.89 16.18 -14.08
C ALA A 157 4.60 14.78 -14.64
N VAL A 158 5.21 14.42 -15.77
CA VAL A 158 5.07 13.10 -16.40
C VAL A 158 5.56 11.98 -15.48
N LYS A 159 6.72 12.16 -14.86
CA LYS A 159 7.29 11.19 -13.92
C LYS A 159 6.42 10.99 -12.69
N ARG A 160 5.82 12.08 -12.16
CA ARG A 160 4.87 12.01 -11.03
C ARG A 160 3.58 11.30 -11.42
N THR A 161 3.05 11.57 -12.61
CA THR A 161 1.91 10.82 -13.15
C THR A 161 2.22 9.34 -13.25
N ALA A 162 3.37 8.97 -13.82
CA ALA A 162 3.81 7.59 -13.93
C ALA A 162 4.02 6.92 -12.56
N HIS A 163 4.57 7.64 -11.58
CA HIS A 163 4.72 7.15 -10.21
C HIS A 163 3.36 6.93 -9.55
N PHE A 164 2.43 7.87 -9.71
CA PHE A 164 1.06 7.76 -9.19
C PHE A 164 0.35 6.51 -9.74
N LEU A 165 0.42 6.26 -11.05
CA LEU A 165 -0.19 5.07 -11.67
C LEU A 165 0.37 3.77 -11.08
N ARG A 166 1.69 3.66 -10.99
CA ARG A 166 2.35 2.49 -10.37
C ARG A 166 1.95 2.32 -8.91
N GLN A 167 1.88 3.42 -8.16
CA GLN A 167 1.50 3.40 -6.75
C GLN A 167 0.08 2.88 -6.56
N GLN A 168 -0.88 3.25 -7.42
CA GLN A 168 -2.24 2.73 -7.35
C GLN A 168 -2.29 1.21 -7.61
N ILE A 169 -1.55 0.73 -8.61
CA ILE A 169 -1.51 -0.70 -9.00
C ILE A 169 -0.81 -1.54 -7.92
N GLN A 170 0.31 -1.06 -7.39
CA GLN A 170 1.13 -1.81 -6.43
C GLN A 170 0.54 -1.85 -5.01
N ARG A 171 -0.50 -1.06 -4.73
CA ARG A 171 -1.13 -1.02 -3.41
C ARG A 171 -1.92 -2.29 -3.13
N SER A 172 -1.66 -2.90 -1.98
CA SER A 172 -2.33 -4.14 -1.58
C SER A 172 -3.84 -3.93 -1.41
N ALA A 173 -4.61 -5.00 -1.63
CA ALA A 173 -6.07 -4.95 -1.48
C ALA A 173 -6.49 -4.56 -0.05
N THR A 174 -5.76 -5.01 0.97
CA THR A 174 -6.04 -4.69 2.38
C THR A 174 -5.70 -3.25 2.73
N GLU A 175 -4.61 -2.69 2.18
CA GLU A 175 -4.29 -1.28 2.39
C GLU A 175 -5.31 -0.38 1.69
N ARG A 176 -5.69 -0.72 0.46
CA ARG A 176 -6.73 -0.01 -0.30
C ARG A 176 -8.08 -0.05 0.41
N ASP A 177 -8.52 -1.21 0.89
CA ASP A 177 -9.78 -1.32 1.65
C ASP A 177 -9.74 -0.49 2.94
N LYS A 178 -8.62 -0.54 3.68
CA LYS A 178 -8.44 0.27 4.89
C LYS A 178 -8.56 1.76 4.59
N LEU A 179 -7.88 2.26 3.57
CA LEU A 179 -7.93 3.67 3.20
C LEU A 179 -9.28 4.06 2.62
N ALA A 180 -9.88 3.21 1.79
CA ALA A 180 -11.21 3.43 1.24
C ALA A 180 -12.25 3.59 2.36
N ARG A 181 -12.19 2.74 3.40
CA ARG A 181 -13.06 2.88 4.59
C ARG A 181 -12.81 4.16 5.35
N GLN A 182 -11.55 4.57 5.50
CA GLN A 182 -11.22 5.85 6.15
C GLN A 182 -11.75 7.05 5.37
N LEU A 183 -11.72 6.99 4.04
CA LEU A 183 -12.20 8.06 3.16
C LEU A 183 -13.72 8.04 2.95
N SER A 184 -14.37 6.89 3.11
CA SER A 184 -15.83 6.78 3.08
C SER A 184 -16.48 7.12 4.42
N TYR A 185 -15.75 6.98 5.52
CA TYR A 185 -16.26 7.28 6.85
C TYR A 185 -16.34 8.79 7.03
N ASN A 186 -17.56 9.32 7.00
CA ASN A 186 -17.84 10.71 7.32
C ASN A 186 -18.42 10.78 8.75
N GLU A 187 -17.65 11.32 9.68
CA GLU A 187 -18.01 11.44 11.10
C GLU A 187 -19.29 12.27 11.31
N ALA A 188 -19.56 13.22 10.40
CA ALA A 188 -20.77 14.06 10.43
C ALA A 188 -22.07 13.30 10.06
N ILE A 189 -21.97 12.20 9.29
CA ILE A 189 -23.11 11.32 8.97
C ILE A 189 -23.30 10.27 10.06
N ALA A 190 -22.20 9.84 10.70
CA ALA A 190 -22.24 8.90 11.81
C ALA A 190 -22.96 9.48 13.04
N THR A 191 -22.89 10.79 13.30
CA THR A 191 -23.65 11.41 14.39
C THR A 191 -25.17 11.35 14.22
N ASP A 192 -25.68 11.21 12.98
CA ASP A 192 -27.11 11.11 12.69
C ASP A 192 -27.60 9.66 12.53
N THR A 193 -26.70 8.71 12.22
CA THR A 193 -27.08 7.33 11.86
C THR A 193 -26.48 6.24 12.76
N THR A 194 -25.53 6.57 13.63
CA THR A 194 -25.13 5.64 14.70
C THR A 194 -26.00 5.90 15.93
N PRO A 195 -26.75 4.91 16.44
CA PRO A 195 -27.43 5.06 17.70
C PRO A 195 -26.36 5.23 18.79
N ASN A 196 -26.19 6.45 19.28
CA ASN A 196 -25.49 6.70 20.53
C ASN A 196 -26.19 5.92 21.66
N LEU A 197 -25.44 5.57 22.71
CA LEU A 197 -26.00 4.88 23.88
C LEU A 197 -27.19 5.63 24.49
N ASP A 198 -27.23 6.96 24.33
CA ASP A 198 -28.32 7.84 24.77
C ASP A 198 -29.53 7.88 23.83
N SER A 199 -29.42 7.45 22.57
CA SER A 199 -30.53 7.37 21.61
C SER A 199 -31.17 5.98 21.52
N LEU A 200 -30.62 5.00 22.24
CA LEU A 200 -31.35 3.78 22.57
C LEU A 200 -32.48 4.17 23.53
N GLN A 201 -33.71 4.18 23.04
CA GLN A 201 -34.90 4.23 23.90
C GLN A 201 -34.70 3.20 25.01
N ALA A 202 -34.71 3.65 26.27
CA ALA A 202 -34.65 2.77 27.42
C ALA A 202 -35.70 1.70 27.22
N ALA A 203 -35.26 0.46 26.97
CA ALA A 203 -36.16 -0.65 26.75
C ALA A 203 -37.12 -0.67 27.93
N GLU A 204 -38.43 -0.64 27.64
CA GLU A 204 -39.46 -0.81 28.66
C GLU A 204 -39.06 -1.99 29.54
N VAL A 205 -39.11 -1.77 30.86
CA VAL A 205 -38.69 -2.74 31.89
C VAL A 205 -39.37 -4.07 31.61
N GLN A 206 -38.66 -4.98 30.94
CA GLN A 206 -39.16 -6.33 30.73
C GLN A 206 -39.22 -7.01 32.10
N PRO A 207 -40.36 -7.60 32.48
CA PRO A 207 -40.47 -8.32 33.74
C PRO A 207 -39.42 -9.45 33.77
N PRO A 208 -38.87 -9.77 34.97
CA PRO A 208 -37.83 -10.78 35.08
C PRO A 208 -38.36 -12.11 34.53
N LEU A 209 -37.58 -12.71 33.63
CA LEU A 209 -37.89 -14.01 33.05
C LEU A 209 -38.09 -15.04 34.17
N PRO A 210 -39.11 -15.91 34.09
CA PRO A 210 -39.37 -16.90 35.13
C PRO A 210 -38.20 -17.89 35.24
N PRO A 211 -37.95 -18.47 36.43
CA PRO A 211 -36.75 -19.24 36.76
C PRO A 211 -36.51 -20.52 35.93
N TYR A 212 -37.40 -20.85 34.98
CA TYR A 212 -37.30 -22.02 34.11
C TYR A 212 -37.43 -21.70 32.61
N TYR A 213 -37.36 -20.42 32.21
CA TYR A 213 -37.36 -20.08 30.79
C TYR A 213 -36.00 -20.43 30.17
N ARG A 214 -35.93 -21.55 29.45
CA ARG A 214 -34.85 -21.80 28.49
C ARG A 214 -35.33 -21.30 27.12
N PRO A 215 -34.63 -20.35 26.47
CA PRO A 215 -34.94 -20.04 25.09
C PRO A 215 -34.81 -21.33 24.27
N PRO A 216 -35.75 -21.61 23.36
CA PRO A 216 -35.67 -22.80 22.52
C PRO A 216 -34.37 -22.74 21.72
N VAL A 217 -33.50 -23.73 21.92
CA VAL A 217 -32.34 -23.93 21.06
C VAL A 217 -32.90 -24.24 19.67
N PRO A 218 -32.53 -23.50 18.61
CA PRO A 218 -32.92 -23.86 17.26
C PRO A 218 -32.39 -25.27 16.96
N VAL A 219 -33.28 -26.25 16.86
CA VAL A 219 -32.92 -27.64 16.56
C VAL A 219 -32.45 -27.79 15.10
N ASN A 220 -32.80 -26.83 14.25
CA ASN A 220 -32.26 -26.69 12.91
C ASN A 220 -31.63 -25.30 12.77
N TYR A 221 -30.32 -25.28 12.54
CA TYR A 221 -29.73 -24.17 11.79
C TYR A 221 -30.41 -24.15 10.41
N PRO A 222 -30.60 -23.00 9.76
CA PRO A 222 -30.89 -23.00 8.34
C PRO A 222 -29.72 -23.71 7.65
N GLU A 223 -29.91 -24.98 7.33
CA GLU A 223 -29.03 -25.66 6.41
C GLU A 223 -29.04 -24.81 5.15
N MET A 224 -27.87 -24.30 4.77
CA MET A 224 -27.68 -23.72 3.44
C MET A 224 -28.12 -24.79 2.46
N SER A 225 -29.31 -24.64 1.89
CA SER A 225 -29.76 -25.52 0.82
C SER A 225 -28.73 -25.38 -0.29
N ASN A 226 -28.15 -26.51 -0.70
CA ASN A 226 -27.25 -26.62 -1.86
C ASN A 226 -27.92 -26.17 -3.18
N GLU A 227 -29.16 -25.67 -3.12
CA GLU A 227 -30.01 -25.22 -4.21
C GLU A 227 -29.70 -23.77 -4.64
N THR A 228 -28.98 -22.98 -3.83
CA THR A 228 -28.52 -21.63 -4.21
C THR A 228 -27.19 -21.61 -4.96
N VAL A 229 -26.58 -22.77 -5.20
CA VAL A 229 -25.53 -22.95 -6.22
C VAL A 229 -26.08 -23.84 -7.33
N SER A 230 -27.19 -23.42 -7.94
CA SER A 230 -27.55 -23.87 -9.27
C SER A 230 -26.85 -22.96 -10.27
N ILE A 231 -25.71 -23.41 -10.79
CA ILE A 231 -25.17 -22.85 -12.02
C ILE A 231 -26.18 -23.22 -13.10
N SER A 232 -26.99 -22.24 -13.53
CA SER A 232 -27.87 -22.38 -14.68
C SER A 232 -27.02 -22.70 -15.91
N GLN A 233 -26.89 -23.98 -16.22
CA GLN A 233 -26.39 -24.50 -17.47
C GLN A 233 -27.56 -24.54 -18.44
N ASP A 234 -28.01 -23.37 -18.91
CA ASP A 234 -28.80 -23.20 -20.13
C ASP A 234 -28.98 -21.71 -20.43
N GLU A 235 -28.05 -21.15 -21.20
CA GLU A 235 -28.34 -20.13 -22.20
C GLU A 235 -27.32 -20.24 -23.35
N PRO A 236 -27.70 -19.86 -24.59
CA PRO A 236 -27.24 -20.50 -25.80
C PRO A 236 -25.84 -20.08 -26.26
N THR A 237 -25.11 -21.09 -26.71
CA THR A 237 -23.81 -21.03 -27.38
C THR A 237 -23.83 -20.07 -28.58
N PRO A 238 -22.92 -19.08 -28.68
CA PRO A 238 -22.59 -18.48 -29.96
C PRO A 238 -21.75 -19.48 -30.77
N GLU A 239 -22.23 -19.81 -31.96
CA GLU A 239 -21.54 -20.62 -32.96
C GLU A 239 -20.11 -20.10 -33.20
N LEU A 240 -19.09 -20.96 -33.04
CA LEU A 240 -17.78 -20.86 -33.67
C LEU A 240 -17.01 -22.20 -33.53
N GLU A 241 -16.85 -22.86 -34.68
CA GLU A 241 -15.95 -23.93 -35.18
C GLU A 241 -15.27 -24.97 -34.25
N PRO A 242 -15.10 -26.25 -34.74
CA PRO A 242 -14.64 -27.38 -33.93
C PRO A 242 -13.11 -27.53 -33.90
N ASP A 243 -12.53 -27.68 -32.70
CA ASP A 243 -11.13 -28.12 -32.50
C ASP A 243 -11.08 -29.62 -32.12
N PRO A 244 -10.02 -30.38 -32.48
CA PRO A 244 -10.10 -31.83 -32.66
C PRO A 244 -9.41 -32.65 -31.56
N PHE A 245 -9.82 -32.60 -30.28
CA PHE A 245 -9.33 -33.58 -29.28
C PHE A 245 -10.40 -33.90 -28.20
N PRO A 246 -10.58 -35.18 -27.80
CA PRO A 246 -11.66 -35.55 -26.88
C PRO A 246 -11.37 -35.14 -25.42
N PRO A 247 -12.39 -34.70 -24.65
CA PRO A 247 -12.21 -34.34 -23.24
C PRO A 247 -12.13 -35.58 -22.35
N VAL A 248 -11.05 -35.67 -21.56
CA VAL A 248 -10.89 -36.65 -20.47
C VAL A 248 -11.66 -36.14 -19.24
N THR A 249 -12.75 -36.81 -18.89
CA THR A 249 -13.49 -36.59 -17.64
C THR A 249 -12.75 -37.23 -16.46
N ALA A 250 -12.04 -36.44 -15.66
CA ALA A 250 -11.40 -36.92 -14.43
C ALA A 250 -12.39 -36.92 -13.25
N SER A 251 -12.65 -38.11 -12.69
CA SER A 251 -13.49 -38.32 -11.50
C SER A 251 -12.70 -38.07 -10.21
N ARG A 252 -13.29 -37.31 -9.28
CA ARG A 252 -12.61 -36.62 -8.17
C ARG A 252 -12.11 -37.50 -7.00
N ASN A 253 -12.09 -38.84 -7.13
CA ASN A 253 -11.76 -39.75 -6.01
C ASN A 253 -10.83 -40.94 -6.38
N ALA A 254 -10.07 -40.89 -7.48
CA ALA A 254 -9.08 -41.94 -7.77
C ALA A 254 -7.73 -41.66 -7.08
N ALA A 255 -7.15 -42.68 -6.44
CA ALA A 255 -5.81 -42.60 -5.85
C ALA A 255 -4.76 -42.38 -6.95
N ILE A 256 -3.93 -41.34 -6.79
CA ILE A 256 -2.89 -40.95 -7.75
C ILE A 256 -1.81 -42.04 -7.75
N THR A 257 -1.70 -42.79 -8.85
CA THR A 257 -0.62 -43.76 -9.06
C THR A 257 0.26 -43.23 -10.20
N ILE A 258 1.42 -42.69 -9.86
CA ILE A 258 2.42 -42.25 -10.85
C ILE A 258 3.02 -43.51 -11.47
N THR A 259 2.85 -43.70 -12.77
CA THR A 259 3.48 -44.81 -13.51
C THR A 259 4.75 -44.32 -14.21
N GLU A 260 5.67 -45.22 -14.53
CA GLU A 260 7.01 -44.90 -15.06
C GLU A 260 6.98 -44.15 -16.41
N ALA A 261 5.83 -44.15 -17.10
CA ALA A 261 5.59 -43.37 -18.31
C ALA A 261 5.36 -41.86 -18.07
N ASP A 262 5.09 -41.45 -16.82
CA ASP A 262 4.86 -40.04 -16.42
C ASP A 262 6.17 -39.32 -16.05
N LEU A 263 7.30 -40.04 -16.08
CA LEU A 263 8.63 -39.53 -15.71
C LEU A 263 9.51 -39.20 -16.92
N ASP A 264 9.05 -39.42 -18.16
CA ASP A 264 9.83 -39.14 -19.36
C ASP A 264 9.53 -37.74 -19.92
N PRO A 265 10.50 -36.80 -19.90
CA PRO A 265 10.32 -35.52 -20.59
C PRO A 265 10.40 -35.78 -22.10
N GLY A 266 9.25 -35.71 -22.77
CA GLY A 266 9.19 -35.81 -24.23
C GLY A 266 10.13 -34.81 -24.94
N PRO A 267 10.56 -35.10 -26.18
CA PRO A 267 11.54 -34.29 -26.88
C PRO A 267 10.99 -32.87 -27.14
N LEU A 268 11.75 -31.88 -26.67
CA LEU A 268 11.43 -30.45 -26.78
C LEU A 268 11.36 -30.00 -28.26
N PRO A 269 10.45 -29.10 -28.63
CA PRO A 269 10.38 -28.53 -29.98
C PRO A 269 11.63 -27.68 -30.30
N ASN A 270 12.12 -27.83 -31.52
CA ASN A 270 13.42 -27.37 -32.06
C ASN A 270 13.66 -25.84 -32.16
N ASN A 271 13.16 -25.01 -31.25
CA ASN A 271 13.44 -23.56 -31.31
C ASN A 271 13.64 -22.86 -29.96
N VAL A 272 14.38 -23.50 -29.05
CA VAL A 272 14.87 -22.83 -27.84
C VAL A 272 16.33 -22.42 -28.07
N THR A 273 16.55 -21.12 -28.29
CA THR A 273 17.90 -20.54 -28.32
C THR A 273 18.52 -20.71 -26.93
N ARG A 274 19.56 -21.55 -26.83
CA ARG A 274 20.34 -21.74 -25.60
C ARG A 274 21.07 -20.44 -25.27
N MET A 275 20.79 -19.85 -24.12
CA MET A 275 21.50 -18.65 -23.65
C MET A 275 23.00 -18.96 -23.55
N PRO A 276 23.91 -18.14 -24.13
CA PRO A 276 25.34 -18.41 -24.04
C PRO A 276 25.83 -18.21 -22.59
N ALA A 277 26.79 -19.03 -22.18
CA ALA A 277 27.38 -18.95 -20.85
C ALA A 277 28.14 -17.63 -20.67
N ILE A 278 27.78 -16.86 -19.64
CA ILE A 278 28.46 -15.63 -19.25
C ILE A 278 29.87 -15.99 -18.78
N ARG A 279 30.90 -15.70 -19.60
CA ARG A 279 32.30 -15.75 -19.18
C ARG A 279 32.77 -14.33 -18.89
N VAL A 280 32.96 -14.00 -17.61
CA VAL A 280 33.61 -12.76 -17.20
C VAL A 280 35.12 -12.96 -17.39
N THR A 281 35.71 -12.35 -18.42
CA THR A 281 37.16 -12.27 -18.57
C THR A 281 37.71 -11.09 -17.78
N THR A 282 38.90 -11.27 -17.20
CA THR A 282 39.55 -10.39 -16.23
C THR A 282 39.91 -8.99 -16.74
N ASP A 283 39.69 -8.70 -18.02
CA ASP A 283 40.00 -7.40 -18.66
C ASP A 283 38.89 -6.34 -18.55
N GLN A 284 37.72 -6.65 -17.99
CA GLN A 284 36.63 -5.66 -17.82
C GLN A 284 36.74 -4.78 -16.55
N VAL A 285 37.87 -4.79 -15.85
CA VAL A 285 38.02 -4.14 -14.53
C VAL A 285 38.63 -2.73 -14.57
N TYR A 286 39.06 -2.19 -15.72
CA TYR A 286 39.67 -0.86 -15.76
C TYR A 286 39.03 0.12 -16.76
N GLN A 287 38.59 1.27 -16.21
CA GLN A 287 38.25 2.56 -16.85
C GLN A 287 36.92 2.62 -17.64
N SER A 288 35.98 3.55 -17.40
CA SER A 288 36.13 4.97 -17.04
C SER A 288 34.85 5.52 -16.38
N THR A 289 35.03 6.42 -15.42
CA THR A 289 33.98 7.23 -14.77
C THR A 289 33.47 8.37 -15.66
N PRO A 290 32.15 8.61 -15.70
CA PRO A 290 31.59 9.95 -15.66
C PRO A 290 30.78 10.17 -14.38
N SER A 291 30.91 11.36 -13.81
CA SER A 291 30.17 11.87 -12.65
C SER A 291 28.66 11.83 -12.90
N SER A 292 27.97 10.93 -12.21
CA SER A 292 26.51 10.90 -12.13
C SER A 292 26.08 11.15 -10.69
N SER A 293 25.36 12.24 -10.49
CA SER A 293 24.64 12.59 -9.27
C SER A 293 23.52 11.57 -9.04
N ALA A 294 23.83 10.53 -8.27
CA ALA A 294 22.91 9.55 -7.74
C ALA A 294 22.12 10.14 -6.55
N PRO A 295 20.90 9.64 -6.28
CA PRO A 295 19.94 10.26 -5.37
C PRO A 295 20.46 10.25 -3.93
N SER A 296 20.08 11.27 -3.17
CA SER A 296 20.33 11.35 -1.74
C SER A 296 19.60 10.23 -1.00
N ASN A 297 20.21 9.05 -0.94
CA ASN A 297 20.03 8.18 0.20
C ASN A 297 20.57 8.97 1.39
N GLN A 298 19.66 9.57 2.16
CA GLN A 298 20.00 10.03 3.51
C GLN A 298 20.56 8.81 4.24
N VAL A 299 21.88 8.81 4.38
CA VAL A 299 22.54 8.08 5.44
C VAL A 299 21.99 8.69 6.72
N VAL A 300 20.96 8.06 7.28
CA VAL A 300 20.51 8.36 8.63
C VAL A 300 21.66 7.92 9.53
N THR A 301 22.52 8.87 9.89
CA THR A 301 23.33 8.75 11.08
C THR A 301 22.38 8.40 12.23
N PRO A 302 22.60 7.32 12.99
CA PRO A 302 21.75 7.02 14.14
C PRO A 302 21.73 8.27 15.02
N GLY A 303 20.54 8.84 15.20
CA GLY A 303 20.34 9.91 16.16
C GLY A 303 20.83 9.41 17.51
N SER A 304 21.52 10.27 18.26
CA SER A 304 21.99 9.99 19.62
C SER A 304 20.91 9.23 20.38
N GLY A 305 21.27 8.04 20.89
CA GLY A 305 20.36 6.98 21.30
C GLY A 305 19.25 7.34 22.31
N SER A 306 19.28 8.54 22.89
CA SER A 306 18.21 9.07 23.74
C SER A 306 16.97 9.52 22.96
N GLN A 307 17.09 10.14 21.78
CA GLN A 307 15.91 10.68 21.07
C GLN A 307 15.10 9.63 20.30
N ALA A 308 15.77 8.66 19.67
CA ALA A 308 15.07 7.54 19.01
C ALA A 308 14.30 6.68 20.03
N TYR A 309 14.86 6.57 21.23
CA TYR A 309 14.30 5.83 22.33
C TYR A 309 13.07 6.53 22.95
N THR A 310 13.12 7.85 23.17
CA THR A 310 11.94 8.62 23.66
C THR A 310 10.77 8.51 22.69
N ASN A 311 11.02 8.72 21.39
CA ASN A 311 9.97 8.66 20.36
C ASN A 311 9.32 7.26 20.26
N PHE A 312 10.11 6.20 20.44
CA PHE A 312 9.60 4.84 20.51
C PHE A 312 8.70 4.65 21.74
N THR A 313 9.16 5.04 22.93
CA THR A 313 8.37 4.85 24.16
C THR A 313 7.06 5.63 24.13
N GLU A 314 7.05 6.85 23.57
CA GLU A 314 5.84 7.63 23.37
C GLU A 314 4.89 6.96 22.37
N SER A 315 5.39 6.45 21.25
CA SER A 315 4.58 5.73 20.25
C SER A 315 3.88 4.50 20.86
N VAL A 316 4.61 3.75 21.69
CA VAL A 316 4.08 2.56 22.37
C VAL A 316 3.04 2.95 23.42
N ARG A 317 3.29 4.02 24.19
CA ARG A 317 2.34 4.56 25.17
C ARG A 317 1.09 5.19 24.55
N GLN A 318 1.19 5.87 23.41
CA GLN A 318 0.03 6.42 22.71
C GLN A 318 -0.90 5.33 22.18
N THR A 319 -0.33 4.23 21.69
CA THR A 319 -1.09 3.16 21.06
C THR A 319 -1.72 2.22 22.08
N PHE A 320 -0.99 1.87 23.15
CA PHE A 320 -1.43 0.88 24.14
C PHE A 320 -1.81 1.47 25.50
N GLY A 321 -1.30 2.65 25.85
CA GLY A 321 -1.56 3.32 27.12
C GLY A 321 -2.94 3.96 27.22
N ARG A 322 -3.68 4.11 26.11
CA ARG A 322 -5.08 4.56 26.11
C ARG A 322 -6.03 3.53 26.73
N LYS A 323 -5.67 2.25 26.71
CA LYS A 323 -6.53 1.15 27.16
C LYS A 323 -6.17 0.64 28.54
N GLU A 324 -4.92 0.78 28.95
CA GLU A 324 -4.40 0.19 30.17
C GLU A 324 -3.18 0.97 30.70
N PRO A 325 -3.02 1.16 32.03
CA PRO A 325 -1.82 1.77 32.58
C PRO A 325 -0.56 0.96 32.26
N MET A 326 0.52 1.65 31.92
CA MET A 326 1.76 1.03 31.40
C MET A 326 2.95 1.23 32.32
N GLY A 327 3.61 0.12 32.68
CA GLY A 327 4.88 0.10 33.40
C GLY A 327 6.10 0.19 32.47
N THR A 328 7.29 0.07 33.04
CA THR A 328 8.57 -0.04 32.32
C THR A 328 9.34 -1.24 32.82
N THR A 329 9.89 -2.02 31.89
CA THR A 329 10.70 -3.22 32.18
C THR A 329 12.01 -3.17 31.41
N LYS A 330 13.08 -3.74 31.95
CA LYS A 330 14.38 -3.80 31.28
C LYS A 330 14.52 -5.10 30.47
N LEU A 331 14.82 -4.98 29.18
CA LEU A 331 15.23 -6.08 28.32
C LEU A 331 16.74 -6.02 28.12
N ARG A 332 17.42 -7.10 28.52
CA ARG A 332 18.84 -7.31 28.29
C ARG A 332 19.01 -8.31 27.15
N VAL A 333 19.47 -7.84 26.00
CA VAL A 333 19.87 -8.68 24.88
C VAL A 333 21.33 -9.06 25.06
N LEU A 334 21.60 -10.36 25.09
CA LEU A 334 22.94 -10.93 25.22
C LEU A 334 23.31 -11.59 23.90
N VAL A 335 24.35 -11.10 23.22
CA VAL A 335 24.84 -11.72 21.98
C VAL A 335 26.22 -12.31 22.26
N GLN A 336 26.29 -13.64 22.21
CA GLN A 336 27.47 -14.42 22.56
C GLN A 336 27.80 -15.42 21.45
N GLU A 337 29.04 -15.86 21.39
CA GLU A 337 29.45 -16.88 20.43
C GLU A 337 28.89 -18.27 20.78
N TYR A 338 28.92 -18.67 22.04
CA TYR A 338 28.36 -19.92 22.54
C TYR A 338 27.69 -19.66 23.90
N PRO A 339 26.82 -20.55 24.40
CA PRO A 339 26.33 -20.46 25.78
C PRO A 339 27.53 -20.44 26.74
N ASP A 340 27.74 -19.31 27.41
CA ASP A 340 28.91 -18.95 28.27
C ASP A 340 30.19 -18.45 27.55
N GLY A 341 30.09 -18.11 26.27
CA GLY A 341 31.20 -17.56 25.49
C GLY A 341 31.40 -16.05 25.61
N PRO A 342 32.48 -15.52 25.01
CA PRO A 342 32.71 -14.08 24.94
C PRO A 342 31.56 -13.39 24.21
N GLY A 343 31.19 -12.21 24.70
CA GLY A 343 30.17 -11.38 24.08
C GLY A 343 30.68 -10.72 22.80
N LEU A 344 29.81 -10.59 21.82
CA LEU A 344 30.15 -10.01 20.53
C LEU A 344 29.85 -8.50 20.52
N TYR A 345 30.89 -7.72 20.28
CA TYR A 345 30.84 -6.26 20.29
C TYR A 345 30.35 -5.66 18.97
N GLY A 346 29.62 -4.54 19.05
CA GLY A 346 29.32 -3.70 17.89
C GLY A 346 28.25 -4.25 16.96
N LEU A 347 27.47 -5.25 17.41
CA LEU A 347 26.39 -5.82 16.62
C LEU A 347 25.16 -4.93 16.70
N GLN A 348 24.50 -4.73 15.55
CA GLN A 348 23.27 -3.97 15.46
C GLN A 348 22.09 -4.83 15.92
N VAL A 349 21.35 -4.30 16.89
CA VAL A 349 20.14 -4.92 17.43
C VAL A 349 18.98 -3.97 17.22
N ARG A 350 17.88 -4.50 16.70
CA ARG A 350 16.64 -3.76 16.49
C ARG A 350 15.53 -4.42 17.29
N VAL A 351 14.85 -3.65 18.12
CA VAL A 351 13.70 -4.09 18.91
C VAL A 351 12.44 -3.41 18.37
N THR A 352 11.46 -4.20 17.96
CA THR A 352 10.16 -3.75 17.43
C THR A 352 9.03 -4.26 18.32
N CYS A 353 8.04 -3.41 18.58
CA CYS A 353 6.84 -3.83 19.31
C CYS A 353 5.82 -4.42 18.33
N GLN A 354 5.27 -5.59 18.64
CA GLN A 354 4.22 -6.18 17.82
C GLN A 354 2.97 -5.27 17.85
N GLY A 355 2.55 -4.79 16.67
CA GLY A 355 1.42 -3.86 16.52
C GLY A 355 1.79 -2.39 16.31
N ILE A 356 3.08 -2.02 16.35
CA ILE A 356 3.53 -0.64 16.06
C ILE A 356 4.74 -0.70 15.12
N LYS A 357 4.78 0.19 14.13
CA LYS A 357 5.89 0.28 13.16
C LYS A 357 7.14 0.98 13.70
N SER A 358 7.13 1.40 14.96
CA SER A 358 8.27 2.04 15.63
C SER A 358 9.27 0.99 16.11
N TYR A 359 10.55 1.34 16.12
CA TYR A 359 11.62 0.45 16.55
C TYR A 359 12.67 1.21 17.36
N VAL A 360 13.33 0.50 18.28
CA VAL A 360 14.55 0.94 18.94
C VAL A 360 15.72 0.23 18.28
N ALA A 361 16.71 0.98 17.82
CA ALA A 361 17.97 0.41 17.34
C ALA A 361 19.06 0.71 18.37
N GLY A 362 19.88 -0.29 18.66
CA GLY A 362 21.03 -0.19 19.55
C GLY A 362 22.19 -1.03 19.05
N THR A 363 23.38 -0.78 19.58
CA THR A 363 24.57 -1.59 19.32
C THR A 363 25.01 -2.30 20.59
N THR A 364 25.51 -3.53 20.48
CA THR A 364 26.00 -4.28 21.65
C THR A 364 27.29 -3.66 22.20
N ASN A 365 27.39 -3.58 23.54
CA ASN A 365 28.58 -3.15 24.25
C ASN A 365 29.72 -4.19 24.17
N ARG A 366 30.90 -3.86 24.70
CA ARG A 366 32.11 -4.73 24.65
C ARG A 366 31.87 -6.15 25.19
N ASP A 367 30.95 -6.29 26.15
CA ASP A 367 30.56 -7.57 26.74
C ASP A 367 29.43 -8.29 25.96
N GLY A 368 29.08 -7.84 24.75
CA GLY A 368 27.98 -8.37 23.94
C GLY A 368 26.59 -8.10 24.52
N LYS A 369 26.45 -7.11 25.40
CA LYS A 369 25.20 -6.79 26.10
C LYS A 369 24.58 -5.51 25.56
N LEU A 370 23.27 -5.53 25.38
CA LEU A 370 22.45 -4.34 25.14
C LEU A 370 21.34 -4.28 26.17
N LEU A 371 21.21 -3.16 26.86
CA LEU A 371 20.13 -2.91 27.82
C LEU A 371 19.15 -1.90 27.22
N CYS A 372 17.89 -2.29 27.08
CA CYS A 372 16.82 -1.43 26.62
C CYS A 372 15.70 -1.45 27.66
N GLU A 373 15.23 -0.30 28.14
CA GLU A 373 13.99 -0.27 28.91
C GLU A 373 12.81 -0.24 27.91
N LEU A 374 11.72 -0.94 28.16
CA LEU A 374 10.62 -1.07 27.23
C LEU A 374 9.29 -0.92 27.99
N PRO A 375 8.32 -0.19 27.44
CA PRO A 375 7.05 0.07 28.13
C PRO A 375 6.08 -1.11 27.99
N VAL A 376 5.72 -1.73 29.10
CA VAL A 376 4.87 -2.95 29.13
C VAL A 376 3.50 -2.66 29.74
N ARG A 377 2.51 -3.50 29.43
CA ARG A 377 1.19 -3.43 30.07
C ARG A 377 1.22 -4.14 31.42
N LEU A 378 0.47 -3.61 32.39
CA LEU A 378 0.44 -4.13 33.75
C LEU A 378 -0.20 -5.53 33.85
N ASN A 379 -1.31 -5.78 33.16
CA ASN A 379 -2.08 -7.02 33.30
C ASN A 379 -1.93 -7.99 32.12
N SER A 380 -1.54 -7.53 30.93
CA SER A 380 -1.62 -8.34 29.69
C SER A 380 -0.29 -8.59 28.97
N GLY A 381 0.83 -8.03 29.45
CA GLY A 381 2.14 -8.15 28.80
C GLY A 381 2.19 -7.50 27.41
N LEU A 382 3.38 -7.42 26.82
CA LEU A 382 3.57 -6.91 25.47
C LEU A 382 4.67 -7.68 24.74
N THR A 383 4.39 -8.08 23.49
CA THR A 383 5.32 -8.87 22.67
C THR A 383 6.22 -7.96 21.84
N TYR A 384 7.52 -8.24 21.91
CA TYR A 384 8.56 -7.57 21.15
C TYR A 384 9.32 -8.56 20.28
N ASP A 385 9.59 -8.16 19.05
CA ASP A 385 10.48 -8.85 18.13
C ASP A 385 11.86 -8.20 18.20
N VAL A 386 12.89 -8.99 18.42
CA VAL A 386 14.30 -8.58 18.49
C VAL A 386 15.04 -9.18 17.31
N ASP A 387 15.52 -8.31 16.43
CA ASP A 387 16.32 -8.64 15.26
C ASP A 387 17.79 -8.31 15.54
N VAL A 388 18.67 -9.30 15.45
CA VAL A 388 20.12 -9.13 15.56
C VAL A 388 20.75 -9.38 14.20
N THR A 389 21.51 -8.40 13.70
CA THR A 389 22.25 -8.54 12.45
C THR A 389 23.65 -9.08 12.73
N TRP A 390 23.95 -10.27 12.21
CA TRP A 390 25.27 -10.89 12.31
C TRP A 390 26.31 -10.17 11.42
N PRO A 391 27.60 -10.24 11.76
CA PRO A 391 28.65 -9.51 11.03
C PRO A 391 28.85 -10.05 9.60
N ARG A 392 29.51 -9.26 8.74
CA ARG A 392 29.72 -9.57 7.30
C ARG A 392 30.37 -10.93 7.02
N GLU A 393 31.16 -11.43 7.97
CA GLU A 393 31.80 -12.75 7.91
C GLU A 393 30.78 -13.92 7.90
N MET A 394 29.53 -13.66 8.28
CA MET A 394 28.42 -14.64 8.28
C MET A 394 27.25 -14.17 7.42
N ASN A 395 27.53 -13.76 6.18
CA ASN A 395 26.55 -13.37 5.17
C ASN A 395 25.56 -12.25 5.58
N SER A 396 25.83 -11.53 6.68
CA SER A 396 24.92 -10.54 7.27
C SER A 396 23.52 -11.12 7.56
N GLU A 397 23.45 -12.37 8.03
CA GLU A 397 22.18 -13.01 8.41
C GLU A 397 21.50 -12.23 9.55
N ILE A 398 20.18 -12.13 9.50
CA ILE A 398 19.38 -11.49 10.54
C ILE A 398 18.68 -12.58 11.35
N GLU A 399 19.01 -12.70 12.63
CA GLU A 399 18.32 -13.59 13.55
C GLU A 399 17.22 -12.85 14.28
N ARG A 400 15.97 -13.33 14.13
CA ARG A 400 14.79 -12.78 14.78
C ARG A 400 14.34 -13.69 15.93
N LYS A 401 14.10 -13.11 17.10
CA LYS A 401 13.44 -13.77 18.23
C LYS A 401 12.31 -12.90 18.78
N SER A 402 11.19 -13.52 19.09
CA SER A 402 10.04 -12.85 19.72
C SER A 402 10.00 -13.16 21.22
N ILE A 403 9.77 -12.15 22.04
CA ILE A 403 9.64 -12.27 23.50
C ILE A 403 8.45 -11.47 24.01
N THR A 404 7.64 -12.07 24.88
CA THR A 404 6.57 -11.38 25.59
C THR A 404 7.09 -10.90 26.94
N LEU A 405 7.07 -9.58 27.15
CA LEU A 405 7.51 -8.93 28.38
C LEU A 405 6.30 -8.60 29.25
N ASN A 406 6.35 -9.02 30.51
CA ASN A 406 5.32 -8.76 31.52
C ASN A 406 5.85 -7.78 32.57
N ALA A 407 4.96 -7.01 33.19
CA ALA A 407 5.32 -6.04 34.22
C ALA A 407 5.80 -6.67 35.55
N ASP A 408 5.54 -7.96 35.77
CA ASP A 408 5.90 -8.67 37.01
C ASP A 408 7.41 -8.82 37.23
N ARG A 409 8.21 -8.72 36.16
CA ARG A 409 9.67 -8.87 36.21
C ARG A 409 10.35 -7.58 35.80
N THR A 410 11.37 -7.21 36.58
CA THR A 410 12.16 -5.99 36.37
C THR A 410 13.14 -6.13 35.21
N GLU A 411 13.67 -7.34 34.97
CA GLU A 411 14.66 -7.60 33.93
C GLU A 411 14.40 -8.93 33.21
N PHE A 412 14.49 -8.92 31.89
CA PHE A 412 14.42 -10.09 31.01
C PHE A 412 15.74 -10.26 30.26
N ASN A 413 16.27 -11.48 30.24
CA ASN A 413 17.49 -11.80 29.50
C ASN A 413 17.13 -12.60 28.24
N LEU A 414 17.52 -12.08 27.07
CA LEU A 414 17.32 -12.74 25.79
C LEU A 414 18.68 -13.06 25.15
N PRO A 415 19.15 -14.32 25.22
CA PRO A 415 20.41 -14.71 24.63
C PRO A 415 20.30 -15.07 23.14
N PHE A 416 21.30 -14.64 22.38
CA PHE A 416 21.58 -15.00 20.99
C PHE A 416 22.95 -15.70 20.97
N TYR A 417 22.98 -16.87 20.35
CA TYR A 417 24.19 -17.70 20.25
C TYR A 417 24.53 -17.88 18.78
N ARG A 418 25.82 -17.93 18.46
CA ARG A 418 26.26 -18.24 17.10
C ARG A 418 25.79 -19.66 16.75
N LYS A 419 25.00 -19.79 15.69
CA LYS A 419 24.70 -21.09 15.10
C LYS A 419 25.96 -21.60 14.39
N ILE A 420 26.72 -22.48 15.03
CA ILE A 420 27.79 -23.21 14.35
C ILE A 420 27.10 -24.26 13.48
N ASN A 421 27.08 -24.04 12.16
CA ASN A 421 26.64 -25.07 11.21
C ASN A 421 27.53 -26.30 11.41
N ARG A 422 26.90 -27.40 11.81
CA ARG A 422 27.54 -28.69 12.10
C ARG A 422 27.84 -29.44 10.79
N SER A 423 28.52 -28.78 9.86
CA SER A 423 28.84 -29.33 8.53
C SER A 423 30.33 -29.41 8.23
N ASP A 424 31.20 -29.17 9.21
CA ASP A 424 32.62 -29.51 9.12
C ASP A 424 32.96 -30.57 10.19
N LYS A 425 32.75 -31.83 9.83
CA LYS A 425 33.48 -32.98 10.36
C LYS A 425 33.64 -34.05 9.30
#